data_AF-A0A089QFK2-F1
#
_entry.id   AF-A0A089QFK2-F1
#
_cell.length_a   1.000
_cell.length_b   1.000
_cell.length_c   1.000
_cell.angle_alpha   90.00
_cell.angle_beta   90.00
_cell.angle_gamma   90.00
#
_symmetry.space_group_name_H-M   'P 1'
#
loop_
_entity.id
_entity.type
_entity.pdbx_description
1 polymer ?
#
loop_
_entity_poly.entity_id
_entity_poly.type
_entity_poly.pdbx_seq_one_letter_code
_entity_poly.pdbx_strand_id
1 'polypeptide(L)'
;MPVLSLSAMLLLTTGPAVAGPVAGASDPAELERAWHRCLRDASGHQPTGQSRAGDERNALDECKSREDALVASLMAGARPADARTGTVWSRTWAAFAEPLVTWFGALRR
;
A
#
# COMPACT_ATOMS: atom_id res chain seq x y z
N MET A 1 -39.63 23.36 -6.40
CA MET A 1 -38.89 23.67 -5.15
C MET A 1 -37.73 22.70 -5.07
N PRO A 2 -36.50 23.14 -5.37
CA PRO A 2 -35.33 22.28 -5.53
C PRO A 2 -34.66 22.06 -4.17
N VAL A 3 -34.25 20.83 -3.85
CA VAL A 3 -33.36 20.59 -2.70
C VAL A 3 -32.28 19.60 -3.10
N LEU A 4 -31.20 20.19 -3.63
CA LEU A 4 -29.81 19.85 -3.38
C LEU A 4 -29.36 18.41 -3.65
N SER A 5 -28.96 18.23 -4.90
CA SER A 5 -27.80 17.44 -5.33
C SER A 5 -26.70 17.41 -4.26
N LEU A 6 -26.51 16.25 -3.62
CA LEU A 6 -25.32 15.93 -2.83
C LEU A 6 -24.45 14.98 -3.66
N SER A 7 -23.97 15.50 -4.79
CA SER A 7 -22.75 15.01 -5.43
C SER A 7 -21.59 15.27 -4.47
N ALA A 8 -21.35 14.35 -3.54
CA ALA A 8 -20.09 14.30 -2.82
C ALA A 8 -19.00 13.94 -3.84
N MET A 9 -18.36 14.97 -4.38
CA MET A 9 -17.12 14.85 -5.13
C MET A 9 -16.13 14.09 -4.24
N LEU A 10 -15.91 12.81 -4.51
CA LEU A 10 -14.64 12.17 -4.19
C LEU A 10 -13.59 12.87 -5.05
N LEU A 11 -13.05 13.96 -4.53
CA LEU A 11 -11.75 14.47 -4.94
C LEU A 11 -10.74 13.40 -4.51
N LEU A 12 -10.52 12.44 -5.40
CA LEU A 12 -9.25 11.73 -5.47
C LEU A 12 -8.20 12.81 -5.67
N THR A 13 -7.65 13.32 -4.58
CA THR A 13 -6.39 14.06 -4.59
C THR A 13 -5.31 13.05 -4.98
N THR A 14 -5.21 12.77 -6.27
CA THR A 14 -3.95 12.37 -6.87
C THR A 14 -3.03 13.57 -6.75
N GLY A 15 -2.51 13.79 -5.54
CA GLY A 15 -1.42 14.70 -5.31
C GLY A 15 -0.32 14.34 -6.32
N PRO A 16 0.34 15.31 -6.95
CA PRO A 16 1.44 15.00 -7.83
C PRO A 16 2.42 14.20 -6.98
N ALA A 17 2.65 12.95 -7.36
CA ALA A 17 3.77 12.20 -6.88
C ALA A 17 4.99 13.02 -7.29
N VAL A 18 5.49 13.83 -6.35
CA VAL A 18 6.81 14.41 -6.45
C VAL A 18 7.72 13.19 -6.42
N ALA A 19 8.06 12.73 -7.63
CA ALA A 19 9.18 11.85 -7.85
C ALA A 19 10.40 12.63 -7.38
N GLY A 20 10.64 12.54 -6.07
CA GLY A 20 11.92 12.89 -5.49
C GLY A 20 13.01 12.13 -6.25
N PRO A 21 14.21 12.70 -6.37
CA PRO A 21 15.25 12.18 -7.24
C PRO A 21 15.40 10.69 -6.97
N VAL A 22 15.24 9.89 -8.03
CA VAL A 22 15.56 8.46 -8.02
C VAL A 22 17.07 8.38 -7.83
N ALA A 23 17.50 8.44 -6.57
CA ALA A 23 18.81 8.00 -6.16
C ALA A 23 18.94 6.57 -6.69
N GLY A 24 19.95 6.37 -7.54
CA GLY A 24 20.01 5.29 -8.52
C GLY A 24 19.66 3.93 -7.94
N ALA A 25 18.98 3.11 -8.76
CA ALA A 25 18.53 1.74 -8.51
C ALA A 25 19.18 1.11 -7.26
N SER A 26 18.66 1.46 -6.10
CA SER A 26 19.17 0.97 -4.83
C SER A 26 18.82 -0.49 -4.73
N ASP A 27 19.79 -1.29 -4.29
CA ASP A 27 19.62 -2.73 -4.09
C ASP A 27 18.33 -2.98 -3.28
N PRO A 28 17.41 -3.84 -3.75
CA PRO A 28 16.18 -4.16 -3.02
C PRO A 28 16.44 -4.56 -1.56
N ALA A 29 17.57 -5.21 -1.27
CA ALA A 29 17.93 -5.55 0.11
C ALA A 29 18.28 -4.32 0.98
N GLU A 30 18.80 -3.25 0.39
CA GLU A 30 19.04 -1.98 1.09
C GLU A 30 17.74 -1.23 1.34
N LEU A 31 16.84 -1.23 0.36
CA LEU A 31 15.50 -0.63 0.46
C LEU A 31 14.67 -1.34 1.54
N GLU A 32 14.71 -2.67 1.58
CA GLU A 32 14.04 -3.47 2.62
C GLU A 32 14.59 -3.15 4.01
N ARG A 33 15.92 -3.07 4.16
CA ARG A 33 16.55 -2.66 5.43
C ARG A 33 16.13 -1.25 5.85
N ALA A 34 16.01 -0.32 4.90
CA ALA A 34 15.57 1.05 5.17
C ALA A 34 14.09 1.10 5.60
N TRP A 35 13.22 0.34 4.95
CA TRP A 35 11.82 0.20 5.31
C TRP A 35 11.66 -0.40 6.71
N HIS A 36 12.35 -1.49 7.01
CA HIS A 36 12.31 -2.12 8.35
C HIS A 36 12.86 -1.23 9.46
N ARG A 37 13.87 -0.39 9.18
CA ARG A 37 14.34 0.62 10.15
C ARG A 37 13.25 1.64 10.44
N CYS A 38 12.62 2.19 9.40
CA CYS A 38 11.50 3.12 9.56
C CYS A 38 10.38 2.51 10.41
N LEU A 39 9.99 1.26 10.13
CA LEU A 39 8.92 0.61 10.89
C LEU A 39 9.25 0.46 12.37
N ARG A 40 10.49 0.08 12.72
CA ARG A 40 10.92 -0.01 14.12
C ARG A 40 10.91 1.34 14.81
N ASP A 41 11.41 2.37 14.13
CA ASP A 41 11.48 3.72 14.68
C ASP A 41 10.07 4.30 14.86
N ALA A 42 9.21 4.22 13.84
CA ALA A 42 7.82 4.67 13.90
C ALA A 42 7.05 3.93 15.00
N SER A 43 7.19 2.61 15.10
CA SER A 43 6.55 1.81 16.16
C SER A 43 6.99 2.22 17.57
N GLY A 44 8.22 2.74 17.73
CA GLY A 44 8.75 3.18 19.02
C GLY A 44 8.14 4.48 19.57
N HIS A 45 7.51 5.29 18.71
CA HIS A 45 7.03 6.63 19.06
C HIS A 45 5.53 6.81 18.80
N GLN A 46 4.75 5.72 18.85
CA GLN A 46 3.32 5.76 18.57
C GLN A 46 2.53 6.57 19.63
N PRO A 47 1.46 7.29 19.22
CA PRO A 47 0.65 8.07 20.15
C PRO A 47 -0.01 7.19 21.22
N THR A 48 0.06 7.62 22.48
CA THR A 48 -0.59 6.89 23.58
C THR A 48 -2.11 6.94 23.48
N GLY A 49 -2.79 5.84 23.80
CA GLY A 49 -4.26 5.78 23.88
C GLY A 49 -4.95 5.29 22.61
N GLN A 50 -4.19 4.92 21.59
CA GLN A 50 -4.70 4.26 20.38
C GLN A 50 -4.76 2.73 20.59
N SER A 51 -5.59 2.08 19.79
CA SER A 51 -5.57 0.61 19.71
C SER A 51 -4.31 0.14 18.99
N ARG A 52 -3.81 -1.05 19.32
CA ARG A 52 -2.68 -1.68 18.62
C ARG A 52 -2.82 -1.68 17.10
N ALA A 53 -4.02 -1.96 16.59
CA ALA A 53 -4.29 -1.94 15.16
C ALA A 53 -4.19 -0.54 14.54
N GLY A 54 -4.46 0.51 15.33
CA GLY A 54 -4.26 1.90 14.93
C GLY A 54 -2.78 2.28 14.91
N ASP A 55 -2.01 1.83 15.90
CA ASP A 55 -0.56 2.04 15.98
C ASP A 55 0.17 1.40 14.80
N GLU A 56 -0.20 0.16 14.46
CA GLU A 56 0.34 -0.57 13.30
C GLU A 56 0.05 0.17 11.99
N ARG A 57 -1.17 0.71 11.83
CA ARG A 57 -1.55 1.49 10.64
C ARG A 57 -0.78 2.79 10.54
N ASN A 58 -0.63 3.51 11.64
CA ASN A 58 0.06 4.79 11.67
C ASN A 58 1.55 4.61 11.37
N ALA A 59 2.18 3.55 11.91
CA ALA A 59 3.57 3.20 11.56
C ALA A 59 3.75 2.84 10.08
N LEU A 60 2.79 2.12 9.49
CA LEU A 60 2.82 1.80 8.05
C LEU A 60 2.63 3.05 7.18
N ASP A 61 1.71 3.94 7.55
CA ASP A 61 1.43 5.18 6.82
C ASP A 61 2.66 6.10 6.80
N GLU A 62 3.32 6.28 7.94
CA GLU A 62 4.56 7.06 8.05
C GLU A 62 5.68 6.50 7.15
N CYS A 63 5.75 5.17 7.00
CA CYS A 63 6.79 4.50 6.23
C CYS A 63 6.44 4.22 4.76
N LYS A 64 5.29 4.70 4.28
CA LYS A 64 4.76 4.43 2.93
C LYS A 64 5.73 4.77 1.80
N SER A 65 6.42 5.91 1.87
CA SER A 65 7.37 6.32 0.82
C SER A 65 8.53 5.33 0.62
N ARG A 66 8.97 4.64 1.69
CA ARG A 66 10.03 3.63 1.64
C ARG A 66 9.50 2.29 1.13
N GLU A 67 8.27 1.94 1.50
CA GLU A 67 7.55 0.79 0.94
C GLU A 67 7.40 0.95 -0.58
N ASP A 68 6.92 2.11 -1.04
CA ASP A 68 6.69 2.37 -2.47
C ASP A 68 8.00 2.29 -3.27
N ALA A 69 9.11 2.78 -2.72
CA ALA A 69 10.44 2.66 -3.33
C ALA A 69 10.92 1.20 -3.43
N LEU A 70 10.72 0.40 -2.36
CA LEU A 70 11.03 -1.03 -2.36
C LEU A 70 10.17 -1.76 -3.41
N VAL A 71 8.86 -1.55 -3.41
CA VAL A 71 7.93 -2.16 -4.37
C VAL A 71 8.31 -1.79 -5.80
N ALA A 72 8.61 -0.51 -6.07
CA ALA A 72 9.06 -0.07 -7.39
C ALA A 72 10.33 -0.80 -7.84
N SER A 73 11.31 -0.99 -6.93
CA SER A 73 12.55 -1.72 -7.23
C SER A 73 12.30 -3.21 -7.54
N LEU A 74 11.41 -3.87 -6.77
CA LEU A 74 11.05 -5.27 -6.97
C LEU A 74 10.31 -5.46 -8.31
N MET A 75 9.40 -4.54 -8.63
CA MET A 75 8.67 -4.56 -9.89
C MET A 75 9.57 -4.30 -11.11
N ALA A 76 10.59 -3.46 -10.96
CA ALA A 76 11.58 -3.22 -12.01
C ALA A 76 12.51 -4.44 -12.24
N GLY A 77 12.76 -5.25 -11.21
CA GLY A 77 13.58 -6.46 -11.27
C GLY A 77 12.86 -7.72 -11.74
N ALA A 78 11.51 -7.72 -11.77
CA ALA A 78 10.71 -8.88 -12.16
C ALA A 78 10.92 -9.23 -13.64
N ARG A 79 11.78 -10.23 -13.91
CA ARG A 79 12.04 -10.75 -15.26
C ARG A 79 10.86 -11.65 -15.70
N PRO A 80 10.53 -11.75 -17.00
CA PRO A 80 9.35 -12.52 -17.48
C PRO A 80 9.31 -14.01 -17.09
N ALA A 81 10.40 -14.62 -16.60
CA ALA A 81 10.38 -15.97 -16.03
C ALA A 81 9.63 -16.03 -14.69
N ASP A 82 9.73 -14.98 -13.87
CA ASP A 82 9.02 -14.85 -12.59
C ASP A 82 7.54 -14.50 -12.77
N ALA A 83 7.14 -14.07 -13.98
CA ALA A 83 5.74 -13.83 -14.30
C ALA A 83 4.88 -15.10 -14.13
N ARG A 84 5.44 -16.29 -14.40
CA ARG A 84 4.72 -17.55 -14.21
C ARG A 84 4.46 -17.81 -12.72
N THR A 85 5.45 -17.60 -11.86
CA THR A 85 5.31 -17.69 -10.40
C THR A 85 4.37 -16.60 -9.85
N GLY A 86 4.45 -15.39 -10.40
CA GLY A 86 3.55 -14.29 -10.10
C GLY A 86 2.09 -14.58 -10.47
N THR A 87 1.82 -15.29 -11.57
CA THR A 87 0.45 -15.72 -11.95
C THR A 87 -0.13 -16.80 -11.05
N VAL A 88 0.73 -17.62 -10.42
CA VAL A 88 0.28 -18.63 -9.44
C VAL A 88 -0.07 -17.94 -8.14
N TRP A 89 0.83 -17.08 -7.63
CA TRP A 89 0.58 -16.27 -6.44
C TRP A 89 -0.68 -15.40 -6.59
N SER A 90 -0.84 -14.72 -7.71
CA SER A 90 -2.00 -13.84 -7.94
C SER A 90 -3.31 -14.62 -8.02
N ARG A 91 -3.33 -15.82 -8.61
CA ARG A 91 -4.52 -16.69 -8.58
C ARG A 91 -4.85 -17.20 -7.19
N THR A 92 -3.85 -17.57 -6.39
CA THR A 92 -4.06 -18.02 -5.01
C THR A 92 -4.64 -16.90 -4.16
N TRP A 93 -4.12 -15.68 -4.32
CA TRP A 93 -4.66 -14.51 -3.63
C TRP A 93 -6.06 -14.12 -4.11
N ALA A 94 -6.32 -14.17 -5.42
CA ALA A 94 -7.65 -13.93 -5.98
C ALA A 94 -8.67 -14.92 -5.40
N ALA A 95 -8.33 -16.21 -5.31
CA ALA A 95 -9.21 -17.21 -4.70
C ALA A 95 -9.56 -16.92 -3.23
N PHE A 96 -8.66 -16.25 -2.49
CA PHE A 96 -8.93 -15.79 -1.13
C PHE A 96 -9.72 -14.47 -1.07
N ALA A 97 -9.47 -13.54 -2.00
CA ALA A 97 -10.09 -12.22 -2.01
C ALA A 97 -11.50 -12.20 -2.65
N GLU A 98 -11.74 -13.03 -3.68
CA GLU A 98 -13.02 -13.11 -4.41
C GLU A 98 -14.23 -13.33 -3.48
N PRO A 99 -14.18 -14.24 -2.49
CA PRO A 99 -15.29 -14.45 -1.56
C PRO A 99 -15.61 -13.22 -0.70
N LEU A 100 -14.59 -12.44 -0.33
CA LEU A 100 -14.76 -11.23 0.48
C LEU A 100 -15.35 -10.10 -0.37
N VAL A 101 -14.85 -9.92 -1.60
CA VAL A 101 -15.35 -8.90 -2.54
C VAL A 101 -16.81 -9.17 -2.93
N THR A 102 -17.17 -10.43 -3.18
CA THR A 102 -18.55 -10.83 -3.48
C THR A 102 -19.49 -10.62 -2.28
N TRP A 103 -19.05 -10.93 -1.06
CA TRP A 103 -19.82 -10.68 0.16
C TRP A 103 -20.08 -9.19 0.40
N PHE A 104 -19.07 -8.33 0.30
CA PHE A 104 -19.26 -6.88 0.38
C PHE A 104 -20.12 -6.32 -0.76
N GLY A 105 -19.99 -6.89 -1.97
CA GLY A 105 -20.83 -6.52 -3.11
C GLY A 105 -22.31 -6.89 -2.92
N ALA A 106 -22.60 -7.99 -2.21
CA ALA A 106 -23.95 -8.42 -1.88
C ALA A 106 -24.58 -7.56 -0.77
N LEU A 107 -23.80 -7.12 0.22
CA LEU A 107 -24.25 -6.22 1.29
C LEU A 107 -24.57 -4.79 0.82
N ARG A 108 -24.11 -4.42 -0.38
CA ARG A 108 -24.29 -3.08 -0.96
C ARG A 108 -25.48 -2.98 -1.93
N ARG A 109 -26.24 -4.06 -2.13
CA ARG A 109 -27.50 -4.09 -2.88
C ARG A 109 -28.68 -4.17 -1.94
#